data_AF-A0A0P0WWH0-F1
#
_entry.id   AF-A0A0P0WWH0-F1
#
_cell.length_a   1.000
_cell.length_b   1.000
_cell.length_c   1.000
_cell.angle_alpha   90.00
_cell.angle_beta   90.00
_cell.angle_gamma   90.00
#
_symmetry.space_group_name_H-M   'P 1'
#
loop_
_entity.id
_entity.type
_entity.pdbx_description
1 polymer ?
#
loop_
_entity_poly.entity_id
_entity_poly.type
_entity_poly.pdbx_seq_one_letter_code
_entity_poly.pdbx_strand_id
1 'polypeptide(L)'
;KPASVSVSPLAGHIPQTPVTPAMEGGRGGKRWRFATPNLAVAAAGERSIQRYLLQLHACLDENGPRPVIPLSHGDPSSSACFRTAPEAEEAVAAAVRSGDYNGYSSPATSLPARRAIAEYLSCDLPYKLCTDDIFLTSGGTQAIEIVMSVFGQPGANILLPKPGYPKHEAHAVFHRMEVRLYDLVPERGWEINVEAVEALADENTVAIVITNPNNPCGNVYTYEHLSKIADTASKFGLLVIADEVYGHLVYGSTPFVPMGVFGETVPVLTLGAISKRWVVPGWRFGWIAICDPKGILKETKVVDSLRSFRNLTTGPATFIQVILWTHKSHIKLSVPW
;
A
#
# COMPACT_ATOMS: atom_id res chain seq x y z
N LYS A 1 14.28 52.79 -28.12
CA LYS A 1 12.80 52.90 -28.09
C LYS A 1 12.21 51.50 -28.17
N PRO A 2 11.69 50.93 -27.07
CA PRO A 2 11.06 49.62 -27.08
C PRO A 2 9.60 49.77 -27.54
N ALA A 3 9.12 48.84 -28.35
CA ALA A 3 7.71 48.74 -28.70
C ALA A 3 7.08 47.59 -27.92
N SER A 4 6.07 47.95 -27.13
CA SER A 4 5.18 47.10 -26.35
C SER A 4 4.34 46.18 -27.22
N VAL A 5 4.15 44.93 -26.79
CA VAL A 5 3.00 44.11 -27.21
C VAL A 5 2.32 43.57 -25.96
N SER A 6 1.01 43.79 -25.91
CA SER A 6 0.12 43.49 -24.79
C SER A 6 -0.10 41.99 -24.58
N VAL A 7 -0.15 41.58 -23.32
CA VAL A 7 -0.58 40.24 -22.91
C VAL A 7 -2.05 40.33 -22.48
N SER A 8 -2.89 39.47 -23.04
CA SER A 8 -4.25 39.22 -22.56
C SER A 8 -4.40 37.70 -22.34
N PRO A 9 -5.06 37.23 -21.26
CA PRO A 9 -5.04 35.84 -20.84
C PRO A 9 -6.12 35.02 -21.56
N LEU A 10 -5.71 33.95 -22.26
CA LEU A 10 -6.64 32.96 -22.78
C LEU A 10 -6.89 31.89 -21.71
N ALA A 11 -8.13 31.85 -21.23
CA ALA A 11 -8.67 30.79 -20.39
C ALA A 11 -8.47 29.42 -21.05
N GLY A 12 -7.82 28.51 -20.33
CA GLY A 12 -7.61 27.13 -20.77
C GLY A 12 -8.91 26.34 -20.81
N HIS A 13 -9.51 26.23 -21.98
CA HIS A 13 -10.44 25.15 -22.30
C HIS A 13 -9.68 23.82 -22.36
N ILE A 14 -10.06 22.87 -21.52
CA ILE A 14 -9.63 21.47 -21.62
C ILE A 14 -10.10 20.94 -22.99
N PRO A 15 -9.23 20.43 -23.86
CA PRO A 15 -9.67 19.83 -25.11
C PRO A 15 -10.47 18.56 -24.79
N GLN A 16 -11.71 18.49 -25.26
CA GLN A 16 -12.43 17.23 -25.33
C GLN A 16 -11.64 16.31 -26.29
N THR A 17 -11.04 15.26 -25.75
CA THR A 17 -10.40 14.21 -26.55
C THR A 17 -11.43 13.63 -27.54
N PRO A 18 -11.08 13.47 -28.83
CA PRO A 18 -12.00 12.89 -29.79
C PRO A 18 -12.32 11.46 -29.38
N VAL A 19 -13.62 11.13 -29.31
CA VAL A 19 -14.09 9.76 -29.20
C VAL A 19 -13.59 9.01 -30.44
N THR A 20 -12.57 8.17 -30.28
CA THR A 20 -12.07 7.31 -31.34
C THR A 20 -13.24 6.41 -31.79
N PRO A 21 -13.51 6.27 -33.11
CA PRO A 21 -14.57 5.39 -33.56
C PRO A 21 -14.26 3.98 -33.07
N ALA A 22 -15.25 3.34 -32.44
CA ALA A 22 -15.14 1.97 -31.97
C ALA A 22 -14.59 1.09 -33.10
N MET A 23 -13.46 0.42 -32.89
CA MET A 23 -13.01 -0.62 -33.81
C MET A 23 -14.13 -1.64 -33.95
N GLU A 24 -14.60 -1.87 -35.17
CA GLU A 24 -15.56 -2.93 -35.52
C GLU A 24 -14.88 -4.31 -35.40
N GLY A 25 -14.54 -4.67 -34.16
CA GLY A 25 -13.96 -5.96 -33.81
C GLY A 25 -15.06 -6.98 -33.57
N GLY A 26 -15.53 -7.63 -34.63
CA GLY A 26 -16.42 -8.79 -34.51
C GLY A 26 -16.54 -9.55 -35.82
N ARG A 27 -16.11 -10.83 -35.84
CA ARG A 27 -16.47 -11.75 -36.94
C ARG A 27 -18.01 -11.76 -37.06
N GLY A 28 -18.54 -11.27 -38.18
CA GLY A 28 -19.98 -11.30 -38.49
C GLY A 28 -20.76 -9.99 -38.31
N GLY A 29 -20.12 -8.81 -38.35
CA GLY A 29 -20.83 -7.51 -38.47
C GLY A 29 -21.63 -7.07 -37.23
N LYS A 30 -21.50 -7.78 -36.10
CA LYS A 30 -22.13 -7.39 -34.83
C LYS A 30 -21.24 -6.38 -34.09
N ARG A 31 -21.79 -5.20 -33.79
CA ARG A 31 -21.15 -4.20 -32.92
C ARG A 31 -21.33 -4.56 -31.45
N TRP A 32 -20.27 -5.07 -30.83
CA TRP A 32 -20.24 -5.39 -29.40
C TRP A 32 -19.97 -4.15 -28.56
N ARG A 33 -20.89 -3.81 -27.65
CA ARG A 33 -20.81 -2.60 -26.81
C ARG A 33 -19.74 -2.65 -25.70
N PHE A 34 -19.01 -3.76 -25.58
CA PHE A 34 -17.92 -3.97 -24.63
C PHE A 34 -16.54 -4.04 -25.30
N ALA A 35 -16.43 -3.72 -26.60
CA ALA A 35 -15.19 -3.86 -27.37
C ALA A 35 -14.11 -2.81 -27.04
N THR A 36 -14.39 -1.83 -26.17
CA THR A 36 -13.43 -0.79 -25.77
C THR A 36 -12.84 -1.12 -24.41
N PRO A 37 -11.50 -1.18 -24.26
CA PRO A 37 -10.88 -1.47 -22.97
C PRO A 37 -11.10 -0.30 -22.00
N ASN A 38 -11.18 -0.63 -20.71
CA ASN A 38 -11.13 0.40 -19.67
C ASN A 38 -9.71 0.97 -19.60
N LEU A 39 -9.56 2.22 -20.01
CA LEU A 39 -8.24 2.89 -20.10
C LEU A 39 -7.54 2.99 -18.74
N ALA A 40 -8.29 3.14 -17.64
CA ALA A 40 -7.71 3.19 -16.30
C ALA A 40 -7.13 1.82 -15.90
N VAL A 41 -7.83 0.73 -16.23
CA VAL A 41 -7.33 -0.65 -16.03
C VAL A 41 -6.07 -0.89 -16.85
N ALA A 42 -6.08 -0.49 -18.12
CA ALA A 42 -4.92 -0.64 -19.01
C ALA A 42 -3.71 0.14 -18.47
N ALA A 43 -3.89 1.42 -18.13
CA ALA A 43 -2.83 2.28 -17.60
C ALA A 43 -2.27 1.78 -16.25
N ALA A 44 -3.11 1.22 -15.37
CA ALA A 44 -2.67 0.59 -14.14
C ALA A 44 -1.86 -0.70 -14.41
N GLY A 45 -2.31 -1.52 -15.37
CA GLY A 45 -1.63 -2.74 -15.80
C GLY A 45 -0.23 -2.48 -16.37
N GLU A 46 -0.03 -1.36 -17.08
CA GLU A 46 1.27 -0.93 -17.58
C GLU A 46 2.30 -0.68 -16.48
N ARG A 47 1.86 -0.34 -15.26
CA ARG A 47 2.71 -0.05 -14.09
C ARG A 47 2.94 -1.26 -13.17
N SER A 48 2.47 -2.44 -13.56
CA SER A 48 2.56 -3.65 -12.74
C SER A 48 3.96 -4.28 -12.81
N ILE A 49 4.55 -4.61 -11.66
CA ILE A 49 5.76 -5.44 -11.59
C ILE A 49 5.57 -6.74 -12.38
N GLN A 50 4.39 -7.36 -12.29
CA GLN A 50 4.12 -8.63 -13.00
C GLN A 50 4.26 -8.47 -14.51
N ARG A 51 3.85 -7.31 -15.06
CA ARG A 51 4.00 -7.03 -16.49
C ARG A 51 5.48 -6.96 -16.88
N TYR A 52 6.27 -6.18 -16.13
CA TYR A 52 7.71 -6.08 -16.39
C TYR A 52 8.40 -7.44 -16.27
N LEU A 53 8.01 -8.25 -15.27
CA LEU A 53 8.50 -9.63 -15.12
C LEU A 53 8.15 -10.48 -16.33
N LEU A 54 6.90 -10.45 -16.83
CA LEU A 54 6.50 -11.22 -18.00
C LEU A 54 7.27 -10.79 -19.26
N GLN A 55 7.50 -9.49 -19.44
CA GLN A 55 8.30 -8.98 -20.55
C GLN A 55 9.75 -9.46 -20.48
N LEU A 56 10.37 -9.40 -19.28
CA LEU A 56 11.72 -9.91 -19.07
C LEU A 56 11.81 -11.42 -19.32
N HIS A 57 10.85 -12.20 -18.82
CA HIS A 57 10.81 -13.65 -19.07
C HIS A 57 10.63 -13.99 -20.55
N ALA A 58 9.85 -13.22 -21.30
CA ALA A 58 9.68 -13.42 -22.74
C ALA A 58 10.96 -13.16 -23.55
N CYS A 59 11.96 -12.48 -22.98
CA CYS A 59 13.27 -12.27 -23.58
C CYS A 59 14.28 -13.39 -23.25
N LEU A 60 13.92 -14.36 -22.41
CA LEU A 60 14.80 -15.46 -22.03
C LEU A 60 14.86 -16.52 -23.12
N ASP A 61 16.07 -16.99 -23.42
CA ASP A 61 16.26 -18.22 -24.19
C ASP A 61 16.12 -19.42 -23.23
N GLU A 62 14.95 -20.04 -23.21
CA GLU A 62 14.67 -21.22 -22.35
C GLU A 62 15.59 -22.41 -22.68
N ASN A 63 16.18 -22.45 -23.88
CA ASN A 63 17.11 -23.50 -24.30
C ASN A 63 18.59 -23.06 -24.18
N GLY A 64 18.83 -21.87 -23.64
CA GLY A 64 20.18 -21.34 -23.48
C GLY A 64 21.02 -22.18 -22.52
N PRO A 65 22.35 -22.22 -22.69
CA PRO A 65 23.24 -23.05 -21.86
C PRO A 65 23.41 -22.52 -20.43
N ARG A 66 22.84 -21.35 -20.10
CA ARG A 66 23.00 -20.69 -18.80
C ARG A 66 21.71 -20.78 -17.99
N PRO A 67 21.77 -21.22 -16.72
CA PRO A 67 20.60 -21.21 -15.85
C PRO A 67 20.16 -19.79 -15.54
N VAL A 68 18.85 -19.58 -15.48
CA VAL A 68 18.24 -18.30 -15.09
C VAL A 68 18.24 -18.17 -13.57
N ILE A 69 18.77 -17.05 -13.06
CA ILE A 69 18.73 -16.72 -11.63
C ILE A 69 17.73 -15.57 -11.43
N PRO A 70 16.54 -15.81 -10.86
CA PRO A 70 15.50 -14.79 -10.74
C PRO A 70 15.79 -13.85 -9.55
N LEU A 71 16.32 -12.66 -9.85
CA LEU A 71 16.57 -11.60 -8.85
C LEU A 71 15.52 -10.48 -8.86
N SER A 72 14.46 -10.64 -9.66
CA SER A 72 13.47 -9.61 -9.94
C SER A 72 12.16 -9.76 -9.15
N HIS A 73 11.91 -10.92 -8.54
CA HIS A 73 10.69 -11.20 -7.78
C HIS A 73 10.97 -11.23 -6.28
N GLY A 74 10.36 -10.30 -5.53
CA GLY A 74 10.53 -10.17 -4.08
C GLY A 74 9.73 -11.19 -3.25
N ASP A 75 9.71 -12.46 -3.64
CA ASP A 75 9.07 -13.55 -2.89
C ASP A 75 10.10 -14.33 -2.06
N PRO A 76 10.17 -14.10 -0.74
CA PRO A 76 11.15 -14.78 0.10
C PRO A 76 10.89 -16.29 0.19
N SER A 77 9.65 -16.74 0.03
CA SER A 77 9.28 -18.16 0.18
C SER A 77 9.79 -19.05 -0.96
N SER A 78 10.16 -18.44 -2.10
CA SER A 78 10.76 -19.14 -3.24
C SER A 78 12.12 -19.77 -2.91
N SER A 79 12.84 -19.22 -1.92
CA SER A 79 14.10 -19.79 -1.46
C SER A 79 13.88 -20.79 -0.32
N ALA A 80 14.60 -21.91 -0.35
CA ALA A 80 14.49 -22.96 0.67
C ALA A 80 14.96 -22.52 2.07
N CYS A 81 15.82 -21.49 2.15
CA CYS A 81 16.35 -21.01 3.43
C CYS A 81 15.38 -20.12 4.22
N PHE A 82 14.31 -19.62 3.59
CA PHE A 82 13.29 -18.82 4.27
C PHE A 82 12.02 -19.65 4.41
N ARG A 83 11.65 -19.95 5.65
CA ARG A 83 10.41 -20.66 6.00
C ARG A 83 9.71 -19.91 7.11
N THR A 84 8.39 -20.08 7.16
CA THR A 84 7.60 -19.54 8.26
C THR A 84 7.82 -20.37 9.52
N ALA A 85 7.36 -19.85 10.65
CA ALA A 85 7.44 -20.54 11.92
C ALA A 85 6.56 -21.81 11.91
N PRO A 86 7.02 -22.98 12.38
CA PRO A 86 6.20 -24.19 12.48
C PRO A 86 4.90 -23.98 13.27
N GLU A 87 4.92 -23.10 14.28
CA GLU A 87 3.75 -22.71 15.07
C GLU A 87 2.68 -22.03 14.20
N ALA A 88 3.09 -21.27 13.18
CA ALA A 88 2.17 -20.66 12.22
C ALA A 88 1.50 -21.71 11.36
N GLU A 89 2.27 -22.67 10.87
CA GLU A 89 1.77 -23.78 10.06
C GLU A 89 0.76 -24.62 10.85
N GLU A 90 1.09 -25.00 12.08
CA GLU A 90 0.19 -25.79 12.92
C GLU A 90 -1.06 -25.01 13.33
N ALA A 91 -0.96 -23.70 13.60
CA ALA A 91 -2.13 -22.87 13.90
C ALA A 91 -3.12 -22.85 12.72
N VAL A 92 -2.62 -22.70 11.48
CA VAL A 92 -3.45 -22.75 10.28
C VAL A 92 -4.04 -24.15 10.07
N ALA A 93 -3.22 -25.19 10.20
CA ALA A 93 -3.68 -26.56 10.03
C ALA A 93 -4.77 -26.93 11.06
N ALA A 94 -4.59 -26.54 12.33
CA ALA A 94 -5.56 -26.75 13.39
C ALA A 94 -6.88 -26.01 13.10
N ALA A 95 -6.84 -24.76 12.63
CA ALA A 95 -8.03 -23.99 12.28
C ALA A 95 -8.81 -24.59 11.10
N VAL A 96 -8.09 -25.11 10.10
CA VAL A 96 -8.73 -25.82 8.98
C VAL A 96 -9.37 -27.13 9.46
N ARG A 97 -8.67 -27.90 10.29
CA ARG A 97 -9.16 -29.18 10.83
C ARG A 97 -10.36 -29.00 11.77
N SER A 98 -10.44 -27.89 12.52
CA SER A 98 -11.53 -27.66 13.47
C SER A 98 -12.87 -27.38 12.76
N GLY A 99 -12.82 -26.78 11.57
CA GLY A 99 -14.00 -26.39 10.81
C GLY A 99 -14.69 -25.11 11.31
N ASP A 100 -14.24 -24.55 12.43
CA ASP A 100 -14.83 -23.35 13.07
C ASP A 100 -14.66 -22.08 12.21
N TYR A 101 -13.68 -22.10 11.30
CA TYR A 101 -13.30 -20.95 10.48
C TYR A 101 -13.74 -21.09 9.01
N ASN A 102 -14.65 -22.00 8.69
CA ASN A 102 -15.14 -22.20 7.31
C ASN A 102 -16.20 -21.16 6.89
N GLY A 103 -16.86 -20.51 7.85
CA GLY A 103 -17.91 -19.52 7.59
C GLY A 103 -17.38 -18.18 7.11
N TYR A 104 -18.29 -17.31 6.64
CA TYR A 104 -17.96 -15.91 6.37
C TYR A 104 -17.42 -15.20 7.62
N SER A 105 -16.56 -14.21 7.39
CA SER A 105 -16.02 -13.40 8.47
C SER A 105 -17.15 -12.73 9.26
N SER A 106 -17.12 -12.88 10.57
CA SER A 106 -18.00 -12.21 11.53
C SER A 106 -17.17 -11.34 12.48
N PRO A 107 -17.82 -10.44 13.26
CA PRO A 107 -17.14 -9.74 14.33
C PRO A 107 -16.42 -10.70 15.29
N ALA A 108 -17.02 -11.87 15.60
CA ALA A 108 -16.44 -12.86 16.50
C ALA A 108 -15.17 -13.51 15.92
N THR A 109 -15.14 -13.85 14.63
CA THR A 109 -13.97 -14.49 14.00
C THR A 109 -12.82 -13.52 13.76
N SER A 110 -13.12 -12.24 13.54
CA SER A 110 -12.13 -11.20 13.22
C SER A 110 -11.62 -10.42 14.43
N LEU A 111 -12.38 -10.37 15.53
CA LEU A 111 -12.00 -9.61 16.73
C LEU A 111 -10.67 -10.06 17.34
N PRO A 112 -10.38 -11.38 17.49
CA PRO A 112 -9.10 -11.82 18.04
C PRO A 112 -7.91 -11.38 17.19
N ALA A 113 -8.01 -11.46 15.86
CA ALA A 113 -6.97 -11.00 14.93
C ALA A 113 -6.75 -9.49 15.03
N ARG A 114 -7.84 -8.69 15.02
CA ARG A 114 -7.76 -7.23 15.19
C ARG A 114 -7.13 -6.85 16.53
N ARG A 115 -7.48 -7.54 17.61
CA ARG A 115 -6.91 -7.32 18.94
C ARG A 115 -5.41 -7.58 18.94
N ALA A 116 -4.97 -8.73 18.41
CA ALA A 116 -3.57 -9.09 18.36
C ALA A 116 -2.73 -8.08 17.55
N ILE A 117 -3.25 -7.57 16.41
CA ILE A 117 -2.59 -6.52 15.63
C ILE A 117 -2.53 -5.21 16.42
N ALA A 118 -3.64 -4.79 17.03
CA ALA A 118 -3.70 -3.56 17.82
C ALA A 118 -2.68 -3.61 18.98
N GLU A 119 -2.64 -4.71 19.73
CA GLU A 119 -1.70 -4.94 20.83
C GLU A 119 -0.24 -4.92 20.35
N TYR A 120 0.03 -5.60 19.24
CA TYR A 120 1.37 -5.65 18.65
C TYR A 120 1.87 -4.27 18.22
N LEU A 121 1.10 -3.55 17.40
CA LEU A 121 1.50 -2.23 16.92
C LEU A 121 1.64 -1.25 18.09
N SER A 122 0.77 -1.36 19.10
CA SER A 122 0.83 -0.54 20.32
C SER A 122 2.08 -0.74 21.18
N CYS A 123 2.94 -1.73 20.89
CA CYS A 123 4.22 -1.90 21.58
C CYS A 123 5.25 -0.84 21.15
N ASP A 124 5.17 -0.39 19.90
CA ASP A 124 6.13 0.56 19.31
C ASP A 124 5.54 1.97 19.16
N LEU A 125 4.34 2.21 19.70
CA LEU A 125 3.62 3.49 19.65
C LEU A 125 3.54 4.14 21.05
N PRO A 126 3.53 5.49 21.12
CA PRO A 126 3.37 6.21 22.38
C PRO A 126 1.93 6.15 22.96
N TYR A 127 1.00 5.53 22.24
CA TYR A 127 -0.41 5.36 22.61
C TYR A 127 -0.89 3.94 22.27
N LYS A 128 -2.10 3.59 22.73
CA LYS A 128 -2.70 2.28 22.49
C LYS A 128 -3.75 2.36 21.38
N LEU A 129 -3.58 1.50 20.37
CA LEU A 129 -4.61 1.21 19.38
C LEU A 129 -5.67 0.29 20.00
N CYS A 130 -6.91 0.43 19.54
CA CYS A 130 -8.00 -0.46 19.85
C CYS A 130 -8.42 -1.27 18.61
N THR A 131 -9.34 -2.22 18.79
CA THR A 131 -9.80 -3.10 17.71
C THR A 131 -10.55 -2.38 16.60
N ASP A 132 -11.06 -1.17 16.86
CA ASP A 132 -11.77 -0.35 15.88
C ASP A 132 -10.82 0.43 14.96
N ASP A 133 -9.55 0.53 15.34
CA ASP A 133 -8.49 1.14 14.54
C ASP A 133 -7.93 0.18 13.49
N ILE A 134 -8.29 -1.11 13.55
CA ILE A 134 -7.71 -2.16 12.70
C ILE A 134 -8.72 -2.68 11.67
N PHE A 135 -8.34 -2.59 10.40
CA PHE A 135 -9.06 -3.16 9.26
C PHE A 135 -8.25 -4.29 8.66
N LEU A 136 -8.79 -5.51 8.67
CA LEU A 136 -8.13 -6.69 8.09
C LEU A 136 -8.24 -6.67 6.57
N THR A 137 -7.16 -7.07 5.89
CA THR A 137 -7.06 -7.05 4.42
C THR A 137 -6.44 -8.33 3.86
N SER A 138 -6.69 -8.61 2.59
CA SER A 138 -6.14 -9.70 1.78
C SER A 138 -4.68 -9.40 1.36
N GLY A 139 -3.84 -9.24 2.38
CA GLY A 139 -2.47 -8.78 2.28
C GLY A 139 -2.35 -7.28 1.98
N GLY A 140 -1.12 -6.77 2.00
CA GLY A 140 -0.84 -5.34 1.82
C GLY A 140 -1.28 -4.78 0.47
N THR A 141 -1.43 -5.61 -0.56
CA THR A 141 -2.00 -5.17 -1.85
C THR A 141 -3.45 -4.71 -1.71
N GLN A 142 -4.29 -5.45 -1.00
CA GLN A 142 -5.67 -5.00 -0.79
C GLN A 142 -5.70 -3.79 0.15
N ALA A 143 -4.77 -3.69 1.10
CA ALA A 143 -4.63 -2.47 1.91
C ALA A 143 -4.38 -1.23 1.03
N ILE A 144 -3.44 -1.30 0.08
CA ILE A 144 -3.19 -0.24 -0.91
C ILE A 144 -4.45 0.04 -1.75
N GLU A 145 -5.10 -1.00 -2.27
CA GLU A 145 -6.33 -0.85 -3.07
C GLU A 145 -7.43 -0.10 -2.31
N ILE A 146 -7.67 -0.47 -1.04
CA ILE A 146 -8.68 0.15 -0.19
C ILE A 146 -8.37 1.62 0.04
N VAL A 147 -7.13 1.96 0.44
CA VAL A 147 -6.80 3.37 0.71
C VAL A 147 -6.89 4.22 -0.55
N MET A 148 -6.40 3.73 -1.69
CA MET A 148 -6.51 4.45 -2.96
C MET A 148 -7.97 4.59 -3.41
N SER A 149 -8.83 3.60 -3.14
CA SER A 149 -10.26 3.68 -3.42
C SER A 149 -10.98 4.73 -2.55
N VAL A 150 -10.61 4.81 -1.27
CA VAL A 150 -11.21 5.77 -0.33
C VAL A 150 -10.86 7.21 -0.71
N PHE A 151 -9.62 7.45 -1.12
CA PHE A 151 -9.13 8.79 -1.47
C PHE A 151 -9.27 9.16 -2.95
N GLY A 152 -9.59 8.19 -3.81
CA GLY A 152 -9.77 8.34 -5.26
C GLY A 152 -11.01 9.12 -5.67
N GLN A 153 -11.15 10.35 -5.19
CA GLN A 153 -12.22 11.28 -5.54
C GLN A 153 -11.84 12.10 -6.80
N PRO A 154 -12.82 12.55 -7.60
CA PRO A 154 -12.55 13.44 -8.73
C PRO A 154 -11.75 14.67 -8.31
N GLY A 155 -10.62 14.92 -8.97
CA GLY A 155 -9.75 16.06 -8.70
C GLY A 155 -8.70 15.84 -7.61
N ALA A 156 -8.75 14.75 -6.85
CA ALA A 156 -7.74 14.44 -5.85
C ALA A 156 -6.38 14.10 -6.49
N ASN A 157 -5.30 14.56 -5.87
CA ASN A 157 -3.94 14.15 -6.20
C ASN A 157 -3.22 13.55 -4.99
N ILE A 158 -2.18 12.76 -5.25
CA ILE A 158 -1.43 12.03 -4.22
C ILE A 158 0.08 12.11 -4.49
N LEU A 159 0.85 12.26 -3.41
CA LEU A 159 2.31 12.30 -3.46
C LEU A 159 2.88 10.88 -3.28
N LEU A 160 3.62 10.38 -4.27
CA LEU A 160 4.26 9.05 -4.25
C LEU A 160 5.79 9.17 -4.41
N PRO A 161 6.57 8.26 -3.81
CA PRO A 161 8.02 8.29 -3.92
C PRO A 161 8.51 7.86 -5.30
N LYS A 162 9.62 8.44 -5.73
CA LYS A 162 10.40 8.02 -6.89
C LYS A 162 11.88 7.82 -6.50
N PRO A 163 12.43 6.60 -6.63
CA PRO A 163 11.71 5.36 -6.98
C PRO A 163 10.74 4.92 -5.86
N GLY A 164 9.72 4.15 -6.21
CA GLY A 164 8.71 3.67 -5.28
C GLY A 164 8.13 2.32 -5.68
N TYR A 165 7.44 1.66 -4.75
CA TYR A 165 6.77 0.39 -5.04
C TYR A 165 5.61 0.62 -6.04
N PRO A 166 5.64 0.04 -7.26
CA PRO A 166 4.76 0.42 -8.37
C PRO A 166 3.26 0.21 -8.13
N LYS A 167 2.87 -0.61 -7.15
CA LYS A 167 1.44 -0.83 -6.87
C LYS A 167 0.73 0.42 -6.36
N HIS A 168 1.42 1.30 -5.62
CA HIS A 168 0.83 2.56 -5.19
C HIS A 168 0.39 3.39 -6.39
N GLU A 169 1.29 3.56 -7.37
CA GLU A 169 1.01 4.31 -8.60
C GLU A 169 -0.05 3.62 -9.45
N ALA A 170 0.04 2.30 -9.62
CA ALA A 170 -0.94 1.53 -10.39
C ALA A 170 -2.37 1.71 -9.84
N HIS A 171 -2.56 1.64 -8.52
CA HIS A 171 -3.87 1.83 -7.90
C HIS A 171 -4.32 3.30 -7.94
N ALA A 172 -3.43 4.27 -7.70
CA ALA A 172 -3.77 5.69 -7.82
C ALA A 172 -4.29 6.03 -9.23
N VAL A 173 -3.59 5.54 -10.28
CA VAL A 173 -3.99 5.70 -11.68
C VAL A 173 -5.30 4.98 -11.99
N PHE A 174 -5.49 3.76 -11.47
CA PHE A 174 -6.75 3.03 -11.62
C PHE A 174 -7.94 3.82 -11.07
N HIS A 175 -7.75 4.48 -9.93
CA HIS A 175 -8.73 5.36 -9.30
C HIS A 175 -8.74 6.80 -9.84
N ARG A 176 -8.01 7.07 -10.93
CA ARG A 176 -7.98 8.36 -11.64
C ARG A 176 -7.50 9.54 -10.80
N MET A 177 -6.68 9.27 -9.79
CA MET A 177 -5.98 10.32 -9.05
C MET A 177 -4.84 10.86 -9.91
N GLU A 178 -4.56 12.15 -9.80
CA GLU A 178 -3.30 12.69 -10.32
C GLU A 178 -2.16 12.20 -9.43
N VAL A 179 -1.15 11.55 -10.03
CA VAL A 179 0.04 11.10 -9.31
C VAL A 179 1.13 12.16 -9.44
N ARG A 180 1.62 12.65 -8.29
CA ARG A 180 2.77 13.55 -8.22
C ARG A 180 3.93 12.84 -7.54
N LEU A 181 5.08 12.82 -8.21
CA LEU A 181 6.23 12.04 -7.77
C LEU A 181 7.24 12.94 -7.06
N TYR A 182 7.58 12.64 -5.81
CA TYR A 182 8.69 13.27 -5.10
C TYR A 182 9.93 12.37 -5.16
N ASP A 183 11.12 12.97 -5.23
CA ASP A 183 12.37 12.21 -5.35
C ASP A 183 12.86 11.73 -3.97
N LEU A 184 13.38 10.51 -3.94
CA LEU A 184 14.28 10.02 -2.91
C LEU A 184 15.72 10.32 -3.34
N VAL A 185 16.54 10.88 -2.44
CA VAL A 185 17.88 11.40 -2.78
C VAL A 185 18.96 10.33 -2.51
N PRO A 186 19.54 9.68 -3.54
CA PRO A 186 20.52 8.61 -3.35
C PRO A 186 21.72 9.03 -2.50
N GLU A 187 22.22 10.26 -2.71
CA GLU A 187 23.39 10.81 -2.03
C GLU A 187 23.13 11.07 -0.53
N ARG A 188 21.86 11.13 -0.12
CA ARG A 188 21.42 11.24 1.28
C ARG A 188 20.85 9.91 1.79
N GLY A 189 21.31 8.78 1.27
CA GLY A 189 20.85 7.46 1.70
C GLY A 189 19.38 7.20 1.38
N TRP A 190 18.88 7.76 0.28
CA TRP A 190 17.49 7.69 -0.17
C TRP A 190 16.48 8.37 0.76
N GLU A 191 16.90 9.39 1.51
CA GLU A 191 15.99 10.30 2.22
C GLU A 191 15.01 11.01 1.27
N ILE A 192 13.80 11.30 1.76
CA ILE A 192 12.80 12.08 1.04
C ILE A 192 13.31 13.51 0.83
N ASN A 193 13.20 14.03 -0.39
CA ASN A 193 13.36 15.44 -0.65
C ASN A 193 12.13 16.22 -0.16
N VAL A 194 12.18 16.71 1.09
CA VAL A 194 11.08 17.44 1.73
C VAL A 194 10.72 18.70 0.94
N GLU A 195 11.71 19.43 0.43
CA GLU A 195 11.46 20.63 -0.37
C GLU A 195 10.69 20.31 -1.67
N ALA A 196 10.97 19.16 -2.30
CA ALA A 196 10.20 18.69 -3.45
C ALA A 196 8.76 18.31 -3.07
N VAL A 197 8.55 17.71 -1.88
CA VAL A 197 7.21 17.43 -1.36
C VAL A 197 6.42 18.73 -1.18
N GLU A 198 7.02 19.76 -0.55
CA GLU A 198 6.37 21.05 -0.34
C GLU A 198 5.98 21.74 -1.66
N ALA A 199 6.83 21.63 -2.69
CA ALA A 199 6.59 22.23 -3.99
C ALA A 199 5.51 21.51 -4.82
N LEU A 200 5.23 20.24 -4.52
CA LEU A 200 4.23 19.42 -5.22
C LEU A 200 2.85 19.44 -4.55
N ALA A 201 2.79 19.77 -3.26
CA ALA A 201 1.55 19.83 -2.50
C ALA A 201 0.71 21.06 -2.88
N ASP A 202 -0.60 20.86 -2.98
CA ASP A 202 -1.62 21.89 -3.22
C ASP A 202 -2.91 21.58 -2.42
N GLU A 203 -3.96 22.36 -2.64
CA GLU A 203 -5.24 22.22 -1.96
C GLU A 203 -6.01 20.92 -2.27
N ASN A 204 -5.62 20.20 -3.33
CA ASN A 204 -6.24 18.94 -3.75
C ASN A 204 -5.41 17.70 -3.36
N THR A 205 -4.25 17.92 -2.74
CA THR A 205 -3.35 16.86 -2.30
C THR A 205 -3.93 16.20 -1.05
N VAL A 206 -4.25 14.91 -1.13
CA VAL A 206 -4.95 14.22 -0.03
C VAL A 206 -4.01 13.47 0.91
N ALA A 207 -2.88 13.00 0.40
CA ALA A 207 -1.95 12.18 1.15
C ALA A 207 -0.53 12.22 0.57
N ILE A 208 0.43 11.94 1.44
CA ILE A 208 1.76 11.47 1.05
C ILE A 208 1.89 9.98 1.40
N VAL A 209 2.35 9.18 0.45
CA VAL A 209 2.70 7.77 0.69
C VAL A 209 4.18 7.68 1.01
N ILE A 210 4.54 6.98 2.08
CA ILE A 210 5.92 6.59 2.36
C ILE A 210 6.02 5.06 2.47
N THR A 211 7.17 4.49 2.14
CA THR A 211 7.47 3.07 2.36
C THR A 211 8.71 2.97 3.23
N ASN A 212 8.57 2.39 4.43
CA ASN A 212 9.64 2.33 5.43
C ASN A 212 9.56 1.01 6.24
N PRO A 213 10.60 0.16 6.22
CA PRO A 213 11.76 0.18 5.32
C PRO A 213 11.38 0.14 3.84
N ASN A 214 12.21 0.75 2.99
CA ASN A 214 11.84 1.04 1.62
C ASN A 214 12.03 -0.13 0.65
N ASN A 215 11.06 -0.33 -0.24
CA ASN A 215 11.22 -1.08 -1.48
C ASN A 215 10.97 -0.11 -2.65
N PRO A 216 11.96 0.15 -3.53
CA PRO A 216 13.11 -0.70 -3.84
C PRO A 216 14.45 -0.35 -3.17
N CYS A 217 14.55 0.75 -2.43
CA CYS A 217 15.86 1.30 -2.03
C CYS A 217 16.52 0.58 -0.84
N GLY A 218 15.75 -0.11 -0.01
CA GLY A 218 16.25 -0.81 1.18
C GLY A 218 16.64 0.09 2.36
N ASN A 219 16.47 1.40 2.25
CA ASN A 219 16.78 2.34 3.34
C ASN A 219 15.73 2.28 4.46
N VAL A 220 16.14 2.75 5.63
CA VAL A 220 15.31 2.92 6.84
C VAL A 220 15.42 4.37 7.26
N TYR A 221 14.29 5.08 7.36
CA TYR A 221 14.30 6.48 7.79
C TYR A 221 14.60 6.61 9.29
N THR A 222 15.34 7.65 9.65
CA THR A 222 15.60 8.00 11.06
C THR A 222 14.36 8.61 11.69
N TYR A 223 14.31 8.63 13.03
CA TYR A 223 13.27 9.32 13.78
C TYR A 223 13.16 10.79 13.36
N GLU A 224 14.29 11.49 13.25
CA GLU A 224 14.34 12.91 12.90
C GLU A 224 13.81 13.17 11.49
N HIS A 225 14.09 12.27 10.55
CA HIS A 225 13.60 12.38 9.18
C HIS A 225 12.08 12.15 9.12
N LEU A 226 11.57 11.12 9.81
CA LEU A 226 10.12 10.88 9.92
C LEU A 226 9.38 12.01 10.63
N SER A 227 9.97 12.61 11.66
CA SER A 227 9.41 13.79 12.33
C SER A 227 9.25 14.97 11.36
N LYS A 228 10.26 15.24 10.53
CA LYS A 228 10.18 16.30 9.50
C LYS A 228 9.08 16.01 8.48
N ILE A 229 8.90 14.75 8.08
CA ILE A 229 7.81 14.34 7.18
C ILE A 229 6.46 14.58 7.86
N ALA A 230 6.31 14.22 9.14
CA ALA A 230 5.09 14.44 9.89
C ALA A 230 4.73 15.93 9.98
N ASP A 231 5.70 16.77 10.33
CA ASP A 231 5.52 18.23 10.40
C ASP A 231 5.14 18.82 9.04
N THR A 232 5.79 18.35 7.96
CA THR A 232 5.49 18.78 6.59
C THR A 232 4.08 18.37 6.19
N ALA A 233 3.69 17.11 6.39
CA ALA A 233 2.35 16.64 6.06
C ALA A 233 1.27 17.40 6.87
N SER A 234 1.52 17.64 8.16
CA SER A 234 0.64 18.42 9.03
C SER A 234 0.45 19.86 8.55
N LYS A 235 1.55 20.53 8.15
CA LYS A 235 1.55 21.90 7.58
C LYS A 235 0.62 22.05 6.36
N PHE A 236 0.53 21.01 5.52
CA PHE A 236 -0.30 21.00 4.31
C PHE A 236 -1.66 20.32 4.50
N GLY A 237 -2.00 19.86 5.71
CA GLY A 237 -3.26 19.15 5.97
C GLY A 237 -3.35 17.77 5.30
N LEU A 238 -2.21 17.15 5.01
CA LEU A 238 -2.13 15.83 4.40
C LEU A 238 -2.19 14.75 5.48
N LEU A 239 -2.75 13.59 5.15
CA LEU A 239 -2.49 12.37 5.93
C LEU A 239 -1.24 11.64 5.39
N VAL A 240 -0.63 10.82 6.23
CA VAL A 240 0.50 9.96 5.81
C VAL A 240 0.02 8.52 5.67
N ILE A 241 0.19 7.95 4.48
CA ILE A 241 0.00 6.52 4.25
C ILE A 241 1.38 5.87 4.38
N ALA A 242 1.59 5.11 5.44
CA ALA A 242 2.87 4.44 5.71
C ALA A 242 2.77 2.96 5.32
N ASP A 243 3.38 2.57 4.20
CA ASP A 243 3.59 1.16 3.85
C ASP A 243 4.78 0.61 4.64
N GLU A 244 4.48 -0.11 5.72
CA GLU A 244 5.44 -0.66 6.67
C GLU A 244 5.45 -2.20 6.60
N VAL A 245 5.19 -2.77 5.42
CA VAL A 245 5.19 -4.23 5.23
C VAL A 245 6.55 -4.88 5.55
N TYR A 246 7.63 -4.11 5.50
CA TYR A 246 8.99 -4.52 5.90
C TYR A 246 9.34 -4.14 7.35
N GLY A 247 8.39 -3.67 8.16
CA GLY A 247 8.63 -3.26 9.55
C GLY A 247 9.43 -4.30 10.32
N HIS A 248 10.46 -3.85 11.03
CA HIS A 248 11.46 -4.66 11.74
C HIS A 248 12.37 -5.56 10.88
N LEU A 249 12.22 -5.62 9.56
CA LEU A 249 13.23 -6.21 8.66
C LEU A 249 14.33 -5.18 8.38
N VAL A 250 15.03 -4.77 9.44
CA VAL A 250 16.09 -3.77 9.40
C VAL A 250 17.45 -4.42 9.65
N TYR A 251 18.44 -3.97 8.91
CA TYR A 251 19.82 -4.43 9.01
C TYR A 251 20.72 -3.21 9.24
N GLY A 252 21.76 -3.36 10.06
CA GLY A 252 22.65 -2.26 10.44
C GLY A 252 22.23 -1.57 11.74
N SER A 253 22.58 -0.29 11.88
CA SER A 253 22.46 0.45 13.15
C SER A 253 21.20 1.30 13.28
N THR A 254 20.52 1.62 12.17
CA THR A 254 19.31 2.46 12.20
C THR A 254 18.12 1.60 12.62
N PRO A 255 17.48 1.86 13.78
CA PRO A 255 16.32 1.11 14.20
C PRO A 255 15.12 1.45 13.32
N PHE A 256 14.19 0.50 13.19
CA PHE A 256 12.88 0.80 12.64
C PHE A 256 12.09 1.72 13.59
N VAL A 257 11.52 2.79 13.05
CA VAL A 257 10.58 3.67 13.75
C VAL A 257 9.28 3.67 12.93
N PRO A 258 8.15 3.23 13.51
CA PRO A 258 6.89 3.28 12.80
C PRO A 258 6.40 4.72 12.69
N MET A 259 5.87 5.09 11.52
CA MET A 259 5.33 6.42 11.26
C MET A 259 4.20 6.78 12.22
N GLY A 260 3.47 5.76 12.72
CA GLY A 260 2.44 5.94 13.74
C GLY A 260 2.94 6.59 15.02
N VAL A 261 4.24 6.58 15.33
CA VAL A 261 4.79 7.34 16.48
C VAL A 261 4.42 8.83 16.41
N PHE A 262 4.25 9.36 15.20
CA PHE A 262 3.89 10.75 14.94
C PHE A 262 2.38 10.98 14.77
N GLY A 263 1.53 10.03 15.18
CA GLY A 263 0.06 10.14 15.05
C GLY A 263 -0.55 11.36 15.76
N GLU A 264 0.07 11.86 16.83
CA GLU A 264 -0.31 13.13 17.48
C GLU A 264 -0.02 14.37 16.63
N THR A 265 0.87 14.27 15.65
CA THR A 265 1.28 15.38 14.77
C THR A 265 0.47 15.39 13.48
N VAL A 266 0.24 14.23 12.88
CA VAL A 266 -0.44 14.04 11.60
C VAL A 266 -1.22 12.73 11.62
N PRO A 267 -2.42 12.63 11.02
CA PRO A 267 -3.11 11.36 10.90
C PRO A 267 -2.32 10.39 10.02
N VAL A 268 -2.09 9.17 10.52
CA VAL A 268 -1.34 8.12 9.81
C VAL A 268 -2.22 6.90 9.55
N LEU A 269 -2.20 6.41 8.31
CA LEU A 269 -2.69 5.08 7.96
C LEU A 269 -1.51 4.14 7.76
N THR A 270 -1.30 3.22 8.69
CA THR A 270 -0.21 2.24 8.60
C THR A 270 -0.69 1.00 7.86
N LEU A 271 -0.03 0.64 6.76
CA LEU A 271 -0.29 -0.57 6.00
C LEU A 271 0.73 -1.63 6.41
N GLY A 272 0.25 -2.82 6.80
CA GLY A 272 1.11 -3.94 7.15
C GLY A 272 0.62 -5.26 6.57
N ALA A 273 1.50 -6.26 6.52
CA ALA A 273 1.14 -7.61 6.12
C ALA A 273 2.15 -8.65 6.60
N ILE A 274 1.71 -9.90 6.70
CA ILE A 274 2.57 -11.02 7.09
C ILE A 274 3.49 -11.51 5.95
N SER A 275 3.37 -10.90 4.76
CA SER A 275 3.96 -11.43 3.53
C SER A 275 5.49 -11.45 3.49
N LYS A 276 6.14 -10.56 4.24
CA LYS A 276 7.61 -10.40 4.23
C LYS A 276 8.22 -10.96 5.50
N ARG A 277 7.96 -10.33 6.64
CA ARG A 277 8.56 -10.72 7.93
C ARG A 277 8.21 -12.14 8.38
N TRP A 278 7.04 -12.67 8.01
CA TRP A 278 6.63 -14.04 8.36
C TRP A 278 6.76 -15.04 7.19
N VAL A 279 7.33 -14.62 6.05
CA VAL A 279 7.64 -15.49 4.91
C VAL A 279 6.43 -16.26 4.36
N VAL A 280 5.23 -15.66 4.41
CA VAL A 280 3.99 -16.28 3.93
C VAL A 280 3.24 -15.37 2.96
N PRO A 281 3.86 -14.91 1.86
CA PRO A 281 3.22 -14.00 0.92
C PRO A 281 1.96 -14.61 0.27
N GLY A 282 1.91 -15.93 0.10
CA GLY A 282 0.75 -16.66 -0.43
C GLY A 282 -0.45 -16.74 0.51
N TRP A 283 -0.30 -16.46 1.81
CA TRP A 283 -1.39 -16.54 2.79
C TRP A 283 -2.33 -15.33 2.75
N ARG A 284 -1.93 -14.26 2.05
CA ARG A 284 -2.77 -13.10 1.72
C ARG A 284 -3.44 -12.49 2.95
N PHE A 285 -2.65 -12.15 3.97
CA PHE A 285 -3.16 -11.51 5.17
C PHE A 285 -2.38 -10.24 5.52
N GLY A 286 -3.12 -9.18 5.82
CA GLY A 286 -2.58 -7.87 6.17
C GLY A 286 -3.61 -6.99 6.84
N TRP A 287 -3.27 -5.72 7.01
CA TRP A 287 -4.11 -4.76 7.72
C TRP A 287 -3.86 -3.32 7.29
N ILE A 288 -4.85 -2.48 7.60
CA ILE A 288 -4.72 -1.03 7.73
C ILE A 288 -4.92 -0.71 9.21
N ALA A 289 -4.01 0.03 9.81
CA ALA A 289 -4.12 0.52 11.17
C ALA A 289 -4.24 2.05 11.17
N ILE A 290 -5.24 2.56 11.90
CA ILE A 290 -5.49 3.99 12.08
C ILE A 290 -4.66 4.48 13.26
N CYS A 291 -3.74 5.39 12.98
CA CYS A 291 -2.83 6.01 13.94
C CYS A 291 -3.15 7.51 13.99
N ASP A 292 -4.19 7.86 14.73
CA ASP A 292 -4.74 9.22 14.78
C ASP A 292 -5.41 9.50 16.14
N PRO A 293 -4.63 9.73 17.21
CA PRO A 293 -5.15 9.99 18.56
C PRO A 293 -6.07 11.21 18.65
N LYS A 294 -5.92 12.17 17.73
CA LYS A 294 -6.74 13.38 17.64
C LYS A 294 -8.09 13.15 16.96
N GLY A 295 -8.30 11.99 16.33
CA GLY A 295 -9.57 11.62 15.71
C GLY A 295 -9.91 12.38 14.43
N ILE A 296 -8.92 12.99 13.77
CA ILE A 296 -9.09 13.76 12.53
C ILE A 296 -9.73 12.90 11.43
N LEU A 297 -9.30 11.65 11.26
CA LEU A 297 -9.83 10.68 10.29
C LEU A 297 -11.27 10.27 10.60
N LYS A 298 -11.68 10.33 11.86
CA LYS A 298 -13.08 10.12 12.27
C LYS A 298 -13.93 11.35 11.95
N GLU A 299 -13.45 12.54 12.30
CA GLU A 299 -14.13 13.81 12.04
C GLU A 299 -14.34 14.06 10.54
N THR A 300 -13.33 13.74 9.74
CA THR A 300 -13.34 13.84 8.27
C THR A 300 -14.02 12.66 7.56
N LYS A 301 -14.61 11.72 8.32
CA LYS A 301 -15.36 10.55 7.82
C LYS A 301 -14.53 9.53 7.01
N VAL A 302 -13.20 9.61 7.04
CA VAL A 302 -12.32 8.59 6.43
C VAL A 302 -12.55 7.22 7.06
N VAL A 303 -12.73 7.16 8.38
CA VAL A 303 -13.07 5.91 9.10
C VAL A 303 -14.36 5.28 8.56
N ASP A 304 -15.38 6.10 8.28
CA ASP A 304 -16.67 5.63 7.76
C ASP A 304 -16.56 5.18 6.30
N SER A 305 -15.72 5.83 5.50
CA SER A 305 -15.39 5.39 4.14
C SER A 305 -14.67 4.03 4.15
N LEU A 306 -13.71 3.81 5.05
CA LEU A 306 -13.04 2.52 5.22
C LEU A 306 -14.03 1.41 5.63
N ARG A 307 -14.93 1.71 6.56
CA ARG A 307 -16.00 0.78 6.98
C ARG A 307 -16.96 0.47 5.84
N SER A 308 -17.32 1.48 5.04
CA SER A 308 -18.20 1.31 3.89
C SER A 308 -17.53 0.46 2.80
N PHE A 309 -16.25 0.70 2.51
CA PHE A 309 -15.51 -0.07 1.52
C PHE A 309 -15.35 -1.55 1.93
N ARG A 310 -15.21 -1.83 3.23
CA ARG A 310 -15.22 -3.20 3.75
C ARG A 310 -16.52 -3.95 3.43
N ASN A 311 -17.65 -3.25 3.26
CA ASN A 311 -18.91 -3.88 2.88
C ASN A 311 -18.98 -4.18 1.37
N LEU A 312 -18.08 -3.62 0.56
CA LEU A 312 -17.98 -3.84 -0.89
C LEU A 312 -17.04 -4.98 -1.24
N THR A 313 -16.12 -5.34 -0.34
CA THR A 313 -15.04 -6.30 -0.59
C THR A 313 -15.11 -7.48 0.35
N THR A 314 -14.55 -8.61 -0.09
CA THR A 314 -14.33 -9.74 0.80
C THR A 314 -13.10 -9.47 1.67
N GLY A 315 -13.22 -9.76 2.96
CA GLY A 315 -12.08 -9.77 3.88
C GLY A 315 -11.12 -10.94 3.59
N PRO A 316 -9.99 -11.00 4.30
CA PRO A 316 -9.06 -12.12 4.17
C PRO A 316 -9.70 -13.43 4.65
N ALA A 317 -9.15 -14.56 4.16
CA ALA A 317 -9.59 -15.90 4.52
C ALA A 317 -9.66 -16.07 6.06
N THR A 318 -10.79 -16.51 6.58
CA THR A 318 -11.07 -16.58 8.03
C THR A 318 -10.12 -17.49 8.79
N PHE A 319 -9.77 -18.65 8.22
CA PHE A 319 -8.84 -19.59 8.84
C PHE A 319 -7.41 -19.04 8.95
N ILE A 320 -7.03 -18.03 8.15
CA ILE A 320 -5.68 -17.44 8.24
C ILE A 320 -5.56 -16.46 9.38
N GLN A 321 -6.68 -15.89 9.83
CA GLN A 321 -6.68 -14.83 10.84
C GLN A 321 -6.14 -15.37 12.18
N VAL A 322 -6.30 -16.68 12.44
CA VAL A 322 -5.94 -17.41 13.67
C VAL A 322 -4.48 -17.33 14.07
N ILE A 323 -3.59 -17.08 13.10
CA ILE A 323 -2.14 -17.08 13.30
C ILE A 323 -1.70 -16.01 14.30
N LEU A 324 -2.56 -15.05 14.62
CA LEU A 324 -2.23 -13.94 15.48
C LEU A 324 -2.52 -14.15 16.97
N TRP A 325 -3.28 -15.19 17.38
CA TRP A 325 -3.78 -15.26 18.78
C TRP A 325 -3.91 -16.65 19.43
N THR A 326 -3.53 -17.75 18.77
CA THR A 326 -3.78 -19.10 19.31
C THR A 326 -3.07 -19.37 20.64
N HIS A 327 -3.78 -20.00 21.61
CA HIS A 327 -3.36 -20.15 23.02
C HIS A 327 -2.09 -20.99 23.26
N LYS A 328 -1.63 -21.78 22.28
CA LYS A 328 -0.37 -22.55 22.37
C LYS A 328 0.79 -21.91 21.61
N SER A 329 0.50 -20.86 20.85
CA SER A 329 1.37 -20.26 19.88
C SER A 329 1.12 -18.77 19.97
N HIS A 330 1.74 -18.17 20.99
CA HIS A 330 2.19 -16.81 20.85
C HIS A 330 3.18 -16.79 19.67
N ILE A 331 2.68 -16.77 18.44
CA ILE A 331 3.32 -16.03 17.36
C ILE A 331 3.13 -14.58 17.77
N LYS A 332 3.86 -14.22 18.83
CA LYS A 332 4.06 -12.87 19.27
C LYS A 332 4.54 -12.22 17.99
N LEU A 333 3.73 -11.34 17.42
CA LEU A 333 4.19 -10.46 16.35
C LEU A 333 5.50 -9.73 16.81
N SER A 334 5.76 -9.71 18.12
CA SER A 334 6.97 -9.29 18.83
C SER A 334 8.12 -10.31 18.99
N VAL A 335 8.07 -11.54 18.47
CA VAL A 335 9.29 -12.38 18.39
C VAL A 335 9.97 -12.09 17.05
N PRO A 336 11.08 -11.36 17.01
CA PRO A 336 11.98 -11.40 15.87
C PRO A 336 12.54 -12.83 15.75
N TRP A 337 12.43 -13.41 14.56
CA TRP A 337 13.20 -14.58 14.16
C TRP A 337 14.55 -14.12 13.64
#